data_AF-A0A968HQY8-F1
#
_entry.id   AF-A0A968HQY8-F1
#
_cell.length_a   1.000
_cell.length_b   1.000
_cell.length_c   1.000
_cell.angle_alpha   90.00
_cell.angle_beta   90.00
_cell.angle_gamma   90.00
#
_symmetry.space_group_name_H-M   'P 1'
#
loop_
_entity.id
_entity.type
_entity.pdbx_description
1 polymer ?
#
loop_
_entity_poly.entity_id
_entity_poly.type
_entity_poly.pdbx_seq_one_letter_code
_entity_poly.pdbx_strand_id
1 'polypeptide(L)'
;MTTDDESETETETDTDTDTDTGIEPTDPEDLRPLSSIVSLSLDPATGAADIPSLVKDLVAQVDADTLPPDVEFPLAAETTDTVRAIAGLRVAIVASWFTPLTGNQSYAGPRFGANTDYIAYFGDGWTGAPQFSGSGNSGWLWANHEYISGDQPTDMSGPTGQFSLLNAMLHFFGLLADPEAQTYASEELEAIITAHKRQLGGSWFRVLHDTRTGEWLINEGAANRRYDATSSTLVKVTGLSLSEPAHDDQGNPLPAGVVPGIQGDCSGAQTPWGTIISAEENVQFYYGDVEPCWTSNQQLVVDSGCDPGADIMLATAPTDDGLFSVHPDPNHRHNADYYGFLVEIDVGQPADEYYGKTTPGVGHQKLGAIGRAHWENAAFAVGPDWQLIEGKPIVIYGATIVAAVASTSS
;
A
#
# COMPACT_ATOMS: atom_id res chain seq x y z
N MET A 1 -12.07 -52.17 58.98
CA MET A 1 -13.35 -51.45 59.07
C MET A 1 -13.37 -50.52 57.89
N THR A 2 -14.31 -50.80 57.01
CA THR A 2 -14.60 -50.15 55.72
C THR A 2 -14.68 -48.63 55.87
N THR A 3 -13.99 -47.92 54.98
CA THR A 3 -14.31 -46.53 54.62
C THR A 3 -14.66 -46.54 53.15
N ASP A 4 -15.84 -46.01 52.88
CA ASP A 4 -16.53 -46.07 51.62
C ASP A 4 -15.83 -45.30 50.50
N ASP A 5 -16.07 -45.84 49.32
CA ASP A 5 -15.64 -45.48 47.98
C ASP A 5 -16.67 -44.48 47.42
N GLU A 6 -16.24 -43.26 47.08
CA GLU A 6 -16.99 -42.40 46.15
C GLU A 6 -16.07 -42.06 44.98
N SER A 7 -16.44 -42.64 43.84
CA SER A 7 -15.85 -42.46 42.53
C SER A 7 -16.29 -41.12 41.94
N GLU A 8 -15.35 -40.20 41.75
CA GLU A 8 -15.50 -39.14 40.74
C GLU A 8 -14.87 -39.64 39.44
N THR A 9 -15.74 -39.87 38.45
CA THR A 9 -15.34 -40.19 37.08
C THR A 9 -15.11 -38.86 36.38
N GLU A 10 -13.86 -38.41 36.34
CA GLU A 10 -13.44 -37.39 35.39
C GLU A 10 -13.45 -38.05 34.00
N THR A 11 -14.47 -37.71 33.21
CA THR A 11 -14.45 -37.90 31.77
C THR A 11 -13.38 -36.97 31.19
N GLU A 12 -12.21 -37.50 30.88
CA GLU A 12 -11.29 -36.90 29.92
C GLU A 12 -12.08 -36.68 28.62
N THR A 13 -12.38 -35.41 28.36
CA THR A 13 -12.78 -34.97 27.03
C THR A 13 -11.49 -34.72 26.29
N ASP A 14 -10.99 -35.78 25.68
CA ASP A 14 -9.94 -35.73 24.67
C ASP A 14 -10.43 -34.81 23.53
N THR A 15 -9.97 -33.57 23.58
CA THR A 15 -10.07 -32.59 22.51
C THR A 15 -8.65 -32.23 22.07
N ASP A 16 -7.82 -33.24 21.86
CA ASP A 16 -6.58 -33.09 21.10
C ASP A 16 -6.95 -33.05 19.61
N THR A 17 -7.35 -31.88 19.12
CA THR A 17 -7.08 -31.54 17.72
C THR A 17 -5.65 -31.04 17.66
N ASP A 18 -4.72 -31.98 17.82
CA ASP A 18 -3.29 -31.76 17.64
C ASP A 18 -3.05 -31.55 16.14
N THR A 19 -3.10 -30.28 15.71
CA THR A 19 -2.61 -29.83 14.41
C THR A 19 -1.16 -29.38 14.52
N ASP A 20 -0.33 -30.03 15.35
CA ASP A 20 1.10 -29.80 15.36
C ASP A 20 1.70 -30.28 14.04
N THR A 21 1.90 -29.32 13.12
CA THR A 21 2.59 -29.51 11.86
C THR A 21 4.09 -29.73 12.06
N GLY A 22 4.59 -29.53 13.28
CA GLY A 22 6.02 -29.54 13.62
C GLY A 22 6.78 -28.35 13.06
N ILE A 23 6.07 -27.36 12.50
CA ILE A 23 6.62 -26.11 11.97
C ILE A 23 6.55 -25.07 13.08
N GLU A 24 7.72 -24.58 13.51
CA GLU A 24 7.79 -23.56 14.55
C GLU A 24 7.40 -22.18 13.99
N PRO A 25 6.54 -21.42 14.69
CA PRO A 25 6.23 -20.04 14.35
C PRO A 25 7.49 -19.17 14.22
N THR A 26 7.59 -18.43 13.10
CA THR A 26 8.65 -17.43 12.91
C THR A 26 8.12 -16.05 13.23
N ASP A 27 8.81 -15.30 14.10
CA ASP A 27 8.44 -13.92 14.41
C ASP A 27 8.44 -13.08 13.11
N PRO A 28 7.40 -12.27 12.85
CA PRO A 28 7.36 -11.39 11.68
C PRO A 28 8.59 -10.50 11.52
N GLU A 29 9.27 -10.10 12.60
CA GLU A 29 10.52 -9.33 12.53
C GLU A 29 11.69 -10.14 11.96
N ASP A 30 11.68 -11.48 12.13
CA ASP A 30 12.70 -12.40 11.65
C ASP A 30 12.45 -12.86 10.20
N LEU A 31 11.29 -12.58 9.61
CA LEU A 31 10.96 -12.90 8.21
C LEU A 31 11.80 -12.10 7.20
N ARG A 32 12.44 -11.00 7.64
CA ARG A 32 13.33 -10.13 6.82
C ARG A 32 12.78 -9.79 5.44
N PRO A 33 11.57 -9.23 5.32
CA PRO A 33 11.05 -8.85 4.02
C PRO A 33 11.89 -7.74 3.39
N LEU A 34 12.08 -7.81 2.07
CA LEU A 34 12.93 -6.87 1.34
C LEU A 34 12.27 -5.51 1.09
N SER A 35 10.94 -5.50 0.91
CA SER A 35 10.17 -4.25 0.72
C SER A 35 10.32 -3.35 1.94
N SER A 36 11.01 -2.22 1.76
CA SER A 36 11.39 -1.32 2.84
C SER A 36 11.53 0.13 2.37
N ILE A 37 11.29 1.07 3.29
CA ILE A 37 11.74 2.45 3.13
C ILE A 37 13.12 2.57 3.75
N VAL A 38 14.05 3.16 3.01
CA VAL A 38 15.38 3.51 3.51
C VAL A 38 15.57 5.02 3.59
N SER A 39 16.31 5.46 4.59
CA SER A 39 16.79 6.82 4.73
C SER A 39 18.26 6.92 4.33
N LEU A 40 18.63 8.04 3.73
CA LEU A 40 20.01 8.43 3.48
C LEU A 40 20.34 9.64 4.35
N SER A 41 21.23 9.44 5.31
CA SER A 41 21.70 10.49 6.23
C SER A 41 23.14 10.84 5.94
N LEU A 42 23.53 12.10 6.12
CA LEU A 42 24.94 12.49 6.08
C LEU A 42 25.70 11.83 7.24
N ASP A 43 26.88 11.30 6.93
CA ASP A 43 27.85 10.97 7.96
C ASP A 43 28.40 12.28 8.55
N PRO A 44 28.29 12.50 9.88
CA PRO A 44 28.84 13.69 10.53
C PRO A 44 30.34 13.91 10.28
N ALA A 45 31.09 12.85 9.97
CA ALA A 45 32.52 12.92 9.68
C ALA A 45 32.83 13.64 8.35
N THR A 46 31.85 13.79 7.45
CA THR A 46 32.04 14.49 6.17
C THR A 46 32.28 16.00 6.35
N GLY A 47 31.72 16.60 7.40
CA GLY A 47 31.70 18.05 7.58
C GLY A 47 30.83 18.81 6.56
N ALA A 48 30.12 18.12 5.68
CA ALA A 48 29.19 18.73 4.73
C ALA A 48 27.95 19.27 5.45
N ALA A 49 27.43 20.40 4.98
CA ALA A 49 26.23 21.01 5.57
C ALA A 49 24.94 20.26 5.22
N ASP A 50 24.86 19.72 4.01
CA ASP A 50 23.73 18.96 3.47
C ASP A 50 24.19 18.01 2.34
N ILE A 51 23.33 17.07 1.96
CA ILE A 51 23.62 16.10 0.88
C ILE A 51 23.96 16.81 -0.45
N PRO A 52 23.22 17.84 -0.90
CA PRO A 52 23.59 18.57 -2.11
C PRO A 52 25.00 19.17 -2.09
N SER A 53 25.47 19.66 -0.94
CA SER A 53 26.82 20.20 -0.79
C SER A 53 27.87 19.10 -0.88
N LEU A 54 27.65 17.95 -0.21
CA LEU A 54 28.51 16.77 -0.35
C LEU A 54 28.66 16.34 -1.82
N VAL A 55 27.52 16.24 -2.53
CA VAL A 55 27.51 15.83 -3.95
C VAL A 55 28.27 16.83 -4.82
N LYS A 56 28.09 18.14 -4.61
CA LYS A 56 28.83 19.19 -5.36
C LYS A 56 30.33 19.11 -5.11
N ASP A 57 30.75 18.85 -3.88
CA ASP A 57 32.16 18.71 -3.53
C ASP A 57 32.79 17.47 -4.17
N LEU A 58 32.06 16.34 -4.22
CA LEU A 58 32.52 15.14 -4.91
C LEU A 58 32.62 15.34 -6.43
N VAL A 59 31.64 16.02 -7.04
CA VAL A 59 31.70 16.39 -8.47
C VAL A 59 32.93 17.27 -8.74
N ALA A 60 33.18 18.28 -7.91
CA ALA A 60 34.35 19.15 -8.06
C ALA A 60 35.69 18.40 -7.94
N GLN A 61 35.75 17.38 -7.07
CA GLN A 61 36.94 16.53 -6.92
C GLN A 61 37.17 15.63 -8.15
N VAL A 62 36.10 15.10 -8.74
CA VAL A 62 36.19 14.35 -10.01
C VAL A 62 36.70 15.26 -11.13
N ASP A 63 36.13 16.46 -11.27
CA ASP A 63 36.54 17.41 -12.32
C ASP A 63 38.00 17.86 -12.19
N ALA A 64 38.51 17.92 -10.95
CA ALA A 64 39.88 18.32 -10.65
C ALA A 64 40.90 17.16 -10.63
N ASP A 65 40.45 15.90 -10.82
CA ASP A 65 41.27 14.69 -10.65
C ASP A 65 41.90 14.61 -9.24
N THR A 66 41.13 15.00 -8.22
CA THR A 66 41.54 15.01 -6.81
C THR A 66 40.71 14.10 -5.90
N LEU A 67 39.83 13.28 -6.48
CA LEU A 67 39.04 12.31 -5.72
C LEU A 67 39.97 11.33 -4.98
N PRO A 68 39.77 11.09 -3.68
CA PRO A 68 40.57 10.12 -2.93
C PRO A 68 40.53 8.72 -3.59
N PRO A 69 41.65 7.98 -3.62
CA PRO A 69 41.70 6.67 -4.30
C PRO A 69 40.74 5.60 -3.76
N ASP A 70 40.27 5.77 -2.52
CA ASP A 70 39.34 4.89 -1.81
C ASP A 70 37.88 5.37 -1.89
N VAL A 71 37.61 6.49 -2.55
CA VAL A 71 36.27 7.04 -2.75
C VAL A 71 35.80 6.75 -4.17
N GLU A 72 34.67 6.06 -4.29
CA GLU A 72 34.00 5.81 -5.56
C GLU A 72 32.90 6.85 -5.79
N PHE A 73 33.05 7.67 -6.83
CA PHE A 73 32.03 8.63 -7.24
C PHE A 73 32.14 8.96 -8.75
N PRO A 74 31.04 8.85 -9.53
CA PRO A 74 29.75 8.26 -9.16
C PRO A 74 29.89 6.75 -8.89
N LEU A 75 28.94 6.17 -8.13
CA LEU A 75 28.90 4.72 -7.93
C LEU A 75 28.69 3.99 -9.26
N ALA A 76 29.49 2.96 -9.51
CA ALA A 76 29.27 2.02 -10.59
C ALA A 76 28.11 1.08 -10.27
N ALA A 77 27.38 0.65 -11.31
CA ALA A 77 26.36 -0.37 -11.19
C ALA A 77 26.99 -1.69 -10.70
N GLU A 78 26.37 -2.32 -9.71
CA GLU A 78 26.76 -3.62 -9.18
C GLU A 78 25.53 -4.51 -8.96
N THR A 79 25.72 -5.82 -9.05
CA THR A 79 24.68 -6.83 -8.81
C THR A 79 24.82 -7.39 -7.41
N THR A 80 24.54 -6.56 -6.40
CA THR A 80 24.57 -6.93 -4.98
C THR A 80 23.16 -6.99 -4.40
N ASP A 81 22.93 -7.87 -3.43
CA ASP A 81 21.70 -7.91 -2.63
C ASP A 81 21.81 -6.96 -1.42
N THR A 82 22.29 -5.75 -1.67
CA THR A 82 22.54 -4.72 -0.65
C THR A 82 22.30 -3.33 -1.23
N VAL A 83 21.95 -2.38 -0.36
CA VAL A 83 21.88 -0.95 -0.72
C VAL A 83 23.28 -0.35 -0.60
N ARG A 84 23.75 0.29 -1.67
CA ARG A 84 25.01 1.06 -1.70
C ARG A 84 24.70 2.55 -1.76
N ALA A 85 25.48 3.35 -1.04
CA ALA A 85 25.42 4.80 -1.07
C ALA A 85 26.81 5.39 -1.28
N ILE A 86 26.88 6.60 -1.85
CA ILE A 86 28.15 7.31 -2.06
C ILE A 86 28.86 7.53 -0.72
N ALA A 87 30.18 7.62 -0.76
CA ALA A 87 30.96 7.86 0.46
C ALA A 87 30.47 9.11 1.19
N GLY A 88 30.31 9.02 2.51
CA GLY A 88 29.77 10.09 3.33
C GLY A 88 28.25 10.07 3.53
N LEU A 89 27.52 9.12 2.93
CA LEU A 89 26.14 8.82 3.27
C LEU A 89 26.03 7.52 4.07
N ARG A 90 25.08 7.49 5.00
CA ARG A 90 24.67 6.32 5.77
C ARG A 90 23.28 5.91 5.33
N VAL A 91 23.10 4.60 5.14
CA VAL A 91 21.81 3.99 4.83
C VAL A 91 21.22 3.42 6.11
N ALA A 92 19.95 3.67 6.38
CA ALA A 92 19.21 3.02 7.46
C ALA A 92 17.79 2.65 7.03
N ILE A 93 17.34 1.47 7.39
CA ILE A 93 15.95 1.04 7.20
C ILE A 93 15.06 1.81 8.17
N VAL A 94 13.99 2.42 7.65
CA VAL A 94 12.99 3.17 8.44
C VAL A 94 11.82 2.27 8.80
N ALA A 95 11.35 1.49 7.83
CA ALA A 95 10.25 0.54 7.97
C ALA A 95 10.40 -0.55 6.91
N SER A 96 10.09 -1.78 7.27
CA SER A 96 9.98 -2.92 6.34
C SER A 96 8.55 -3.45 6.37
N TRP A 97 8.17 -4.25 5.38
CA TRP A 97 6.88 -4.95 5.40
C TRP A 97 6.68 -5.68 6.76
N PHE A 98 5.44 -5.70 7.26
CA PHE A 98 5.03 -6.20 8.57
C PHE A 98 5.45 -5.38 9.80
N THR A 99 6.34 -4.38 9.67
CA THR A 99 6.72 -3.52 10.81
C THR A 99 5.46 -2.90 11.45
N PRO A 100 5.22 -3.09 12.75
CA PRO A 100 4.14 -2.43 13.47
C PRO A 100 4.24 -0.92 13.30
N LEU A 101 3.13 -0.26 12.95
CA LEU A 101 3.07 1.19 12.92
C LEU A 101 2.75 1.78 14.30
N THR A 102 2.31 0.95 15.24
CA THR A 102 1.94 1.37 16.60
C THR A 102 2.42 0.31 17.58
N GLY A 103 2.33 0.59 18.88
CA GLY A 103 2.62 -0.41 19.91
C GLY A 103 1.65 -1.60 19.96
N ASN A 104 0.64 -1.67 19.09
CA ASN A 104 -0.25 -2.84 18.98
C ASN A 104 0.40 -3.94 18.13
N GLN A 105 0.89 -4.96 18.82
CA GLN A 105 1.55 -6.13 18.22
C GLN A 105 0.60 -7.24 17.75
N SER A 106 -0.72 -7.11 17.96
CA SER A 106 -1.67 -8.12 17.48
C SER A 106 -1.74 -8.18 15.94
N TYR A 107 -2.30 -9.27 15.41
CA TYR A 107 -2.62 -9.37 13.98
C TYR A 107 -3.49 -8.19 13.49
N ALA A 108 -4.46 -7.76 14.30
CA ALA A 108 -5.35 -6.65 13.96
C ALA A 108 -4.66 -5.27 14.01
N GLY A 109 -3.46 -5.18 14.60
CA GLY A 109 -2.68 -3.94 14.66
C GLY A 109 -2.30 -3.41 13.27
N PRO A 110 -2.21 -2.08 13.08
CA PRO A 110 -1.74 -1.50 11.84
C PRO A 110 -0.25 -1.82 11.65
N ARG A 111 0.09 -2.44 10.52
CA ARG A 111 1.46 -2.81 10.14
C ARG A 111 1.79 -2.21 8.78
N PHE A 112 3.04 -1.92 8.52
CA PHE A 112 3.51 -1.44 7.22
C PHE A 112 3.26 -2.51 6.14
N GLY A 113 2.75 -2.11 4.97
CA GLY A 113 2.26 -3.01 3.92
C GLY A 113 3.36 -3.54 2.98
N ALA A 114 2.92 -4.29 1.97
CA ALA A 114 3.78 -4.99 1.02
C ALA A 114 4.15 -4.11 -0.18
N ASN A 115 5.32 -4.35 -0.76
CA ASN A 115 5.85 -3.68 -1.95
C ASN A 115 5.56 -2.17 -1.95
N THR A 116 6.25 -1.48 -1.06
CA THR A 116 6.12 -0.04 -0.93
C THR A 116 6.55 0.66 -2.20
N ASP A 117 5.70 1.57 -2.67
CA ASP A 117 5.94 2.37 -3.87
C ASP A 117 6.03 3.86 -3.50
N TYR A 118 5.03 4.67 -3.84
CA TYR A 118 5.07 6.11 -3.62
C TYR A 118 5.26 6.49 -2.16
N ILE A 119 6.20 7.42 -1.91
CA ILE A 119 6.45 7.99 -0.59
C ILE A 119 6.29 9.51 -0.66
N ALA A 120 5.53 10.08 0.27
CA ALA A 120 5.46 11.52 0.46
C ALA A 120 5.82 11.91 1.89
N TYR A 121 6.49 13.05 2.05
CA TYR A 121 6.86 13.60 3.35
C TYR A 121 6.00 14.82 3.69
N PHE A 122 5.61 14.90 4.96
CA PHE A 122 4.94 16.03 5.57
C PHE A 122 5.65 16.39 6.87
N GLY A 123 6.08 17.63 7.04
CA GLY A 123 6.66 18.10 8.30
C GLY A 123 5.61 18.21 9.40
N ASP A 124 6.05 18.20 10.66
CA ASP A 124 5.17 18.29 11.83
C ASP A 124 4.36 19.61 11.91
N GLY A 125 4.76 20.64 11.16
CA GLY A 125 4.04 21.92 11.07
C GLY A 125 2.94 21.94 9.99
N TRP A 126 2.69 20.81 9.32
CA TRP A 126 1.73 20.71 8.23
C TRP A 126 0.33 21.17 8.67
N THR A 127 -0.13 22.23 8.00
CA THR A 127 -1.48 22.82 8.09
C THR A 127 -1.90 23.30 6.69
N GLY A 128 -1.58 22.50 5.67
CA GLY A 128 -1.63 22.87 4.25
C GLY A 128 -0.24 23.05 3.64
N ALA A 129 -0.16 23.72 2.49
CA ALA A 129 1.07 24.01 1.76
C ALA A 129 1.87 25.20 2.35
N PRO A 130 3.23 25.17 2.32
CA PRO A 130 4.07 24.04 1.97
C PRO A 130 4.09 22.99 3.10
N GLN A 131 4.04 21.73 2.71
CA GLN A 131 3.86 20.61 3.61
C GLN A 131 5.15 20.23 4.35
N PHE A 132 6.26 20.94 4.16
CA PHE A 132 7.59 20.63 4.73
C PHE A 132 7.95 21.49 5.95
N SER A 133 6.97 22.16 6.57
CA SER A 133 7.22 23.03 7.72
C SER A 133 7.40 22.23 9.01
N GLY A 134 8.19 22.74 9.96
CA GLY A 134 8.42 22.12 11.26
C GLY A 134 9.88 21.81 11.53
N SER A 135 10.12 20.77 12.33
CA SER A 135 11.45 20.30 12.72
C SER A 135 12.07 19.46 11.61
N GLY A 136 13.36 19.67 11.31
CA GLY A 136 14.12 18.80 10.40
C GLY A 136 14.46 17.42 10.97
N ASN A 137 14.12 17.15 12.24
CA ASN A 137 14.37 15.88 12.93
C ASN A 137 13.11 15.02 13.09
N SER A 138 12.00 15.38 12.44
CA SER A 138 10.75 14.65 12.54
C SER A 138 9.84 14.97 11.36
N GLY A 139 8.85 14.12 11.14
CA GLY A 139 7.82 14.35 10.15
C GLY A 139 6.92 13.14 10.02
N TRP A 140 5.98 13.24 9.10
CA TRP A 140 5.05 12.20 8.72
C TRP A 140 5.37 11.74 7.31
N LEU A 141 5.19 10.45 7.10
CA LEU A 141 5.31 9.81 5.81
C LEU A 141 3.95 9.24 5.42
N TRP A 142 3.62 9.44 4.14
CA TRP A 142 2.71 8.57 3.42
C TRP A 142 3.54 7.55 2.64
N ALA A 143 3.08 6.31 2.58
CA ALA A 143 3.68 5.26 1.78
C ALA A 143 2.59 4.38 1.14
N ASN A 144 2.58 4.25 -0.17
CA ASN A 144 1.74 3.30 -0.91
C ASN A 144 2.25 1.86 -0.74
N HIS A 145 1.37 0.88 -0.90
CA HIS A 145 1.63 -0.56 -0.86
C HIS A 145 0.87 -1.22 -2.01
N GLU A 146 1.59 -1.61 -3.05
CA GLU A 146 0.98 -1.83 -4.37
C GLU A 146 0.43 -3.25 -4.54
N TYR A 147 1.23 -4.27 -4.20
CA TYR A 147 0.91 -5.70 -4.42
C TYR A 147 1.74 -6.64 -3.54
N ILE A 148 1.44 -7.94 -3.60
CA ILE A 148 2.30 -9.02 -3.09
C ILE A 148 2.82 -9.83 -4.28
N SER A 149 4.13 -10.05 -4.35
CA SER A 149 4.77 -10.82 -5.44
C SER A 149 4.61 -12.33 -5.27
N GLY A 150 4.44 -13.06 -6.37
CA GLY A 150 4.30 -14.51 -6.38
C GLY A 150 2.82 -14.94 -6.41
N ASP A 151 2.59 -16.22 -6.18
CA ASP A 151 1.28 -16.83 -6.34
C ASP A 151 0.56 -16.92 -4.99
N GLN A 152 -0.65 -16.38 -4.95
CA GLN A 152 -1.59 -16.60 -3.85
C GLN A 152 -1.98 -18.08 -3.83
N PRO A 153 -1.98 -18.74 -2.66
CA PRO A 153 -2.41 -20.13 -2.57
C PRO A 153 -3.88 -20.30 -2.94
N THR A 154 -4.21 -21.49 -3.41
CA THR A 154 -5.57 -21.92 -3.77
C THR A 154 -5.94 -23.21 -3.04
N ASP A 155 -7.11 -23.77 -3.34
CA ASP A 155 -7.49 -25.10 -2.88
C ASP A 155 -6.66 -26.23 -3.54
N MET A 156 -5.85 -25.90 -4.56
CA MET A 156 -5.04 -26.85 -5.33
C MET A 156 -3.54 -26.53 -5.38
N SER A 157 -3.09 -25.38 -4.84
CA SER A 157 -1.69 -24.95 -4.90
C SER A 157 -1.26 -24.17 -3.66
N GLY A 158 -0.02 -24.38 -3.22
CA GLY A 158 0.61 -23.62 -2.13
C GLY A 158 1.10 -22.23 -2.55
N PRO A 159 1.53 -21.39 -1.58
CA PRO A 159 2.01 -20.05 -1.84
C PRO A 159 3.39 -20.05 -2.51
N THR A 160 3.68 -19.02 -3.31
CA THR A 160 5.04 -18.75 -3.81
C THR A 160 5.48 -17.31 -3.54
N GLY A 161 6.79 -17.06 -3.60
CA GLY A 161 7.34 -15.71 -3.45
C GLY A 161 7.01 -15.08 -2.10
N GLN A 162 6.45 -13.87 -2.12
CA GLN A 162 6.10 -13.11 -0.92
C GLN A 162 4.85 -13.66 -0.23
N PHE A 163 3.98 -14.42 -0.92
CA PHE A 163 2.87 -15.10 -0.24
C PHE A 163 3.36 -16.13 0.78
N SER A 164 4.52 -16.73 0.58
CA SER A 164 5.13 -17.62 1.59
C SER A 164 5.45 -16.86 2.88
N LEU A 165 5.87 -15.58 2.79
CA LEU A 165 6.10 -14.73 3.95
C LEU A 165 4.79 -14.31 4.64
N LEU A 166 3.76 -13.99 3.86
CA LEU A 166 2.44 -13.70 4.42
C LEU A 166 1.87 -14.91 5.16
N ASN A 167 1.97 -16.10 4.58
CA ASN A 167 1.50 -17.33 5.22
C ASN A 167 2.29 -17.62 6.51
N ALA A 168 3.62 -17.44 6.52
CA ALA A 168 4.41 -17.56 7.73
C ALA A 168 3.98 -16.58 8.84
N MET A 169 3.67 -15.32 8.48
CA MET A 169 3.12 -14.35 9.42
C MET A 169 1.75 -14.79 9.96
N LEU A 170 0.87 -15.32 9.12
CA LEU A 170 -0.46 -15.77 9.56
C LEU A 170 -0.37 -16.99 10.47
N HIS A 171 0.53 -17.93 10.17
CA HIS A 171 0.84 -19.04 11.05
C HIS A 171 1.35 -18.57 12.42
N PHE A 172 2.23 -17.56 12.46
CA PHE A 172 2.68 -16.96 13.72
C PHE A 172 1.53 -16.42 14.58
N PHE A 173 0.49 -15.85 13.96
CA PHE A 173 -0.70 -15.39 14.67
C PHE A 173 -1.74 -16.50 14.93
N GLY A 174 -1.44 -17.76 14.60
CA GLY A 174 -2.33 -18.91 14.78
C GLY A 174 -3.53 -18.91 13.83
N LEU A 175 -3.43 -18.22 12.69
CA LEU A 175 -4.49 -18.16 11.67
C LEU A 175 -4.34 -19.24 10.59
N LEU A 176 -3.17 -19.88 10.50
CA LEU A 176 -2.89 -21.00 9.61
C LEU A 176 -2.21 -22.12 10.39
N ALA A 177 -2.55 -23.38 10.07
CA ALA A 177 -1.89 -24.53 10.69
C ALA A 177 -0.52 -24.80 10.05
N ASP A 178 -0.45 -24.81 8.72
CA ASP A 178 0.77 -25.06 7.94
C ASP A 178 1.01 -23.92 6.93
N PRO A 179 2.03 -23.06 7.14
CA PRO A 179 2.34 -21.97 6.22
C PRO A 179 2.91 -22.43 4.87
N GLU A 180 3.32 -23.69 4.74
CA GLU A 180 3.93 -24.29 3.54
C GLU A 180 3.03 -25.34 2.85
N ALA A 181 1.77 -25.47 3.30
CA ALA A 181 0.82 -26.41 2.75
C ALA A 181 0.65 -26.24 1.23
N GLN A 182 0.40 -27.35 0.55
CA GLN A 182 0.15 -27.36 -0.90
C GLN A 182 -1.32 -27.14 -1.25
N THR A 183 -2.21 -27.18 -0.26
CA THR A 183 -3.66 -26.95 -0.37
C THR A 183 -4.16 -26.40 0.96
N TYR A 184 -5.11 -25.47 0.93
CA TYR A 184 -5.66 -24.83 2.12
C TYR A 184 -7.16 -25.08 2.27
N ALA A 185 -7.63 -25.14 3.51
CA ALA A 185 -9.07 -25.17 3.79
C ALA A 185 -9.73 -23.82 3.44
N SER A 186 -11.05 -23.80 3.22
CA SER A 186 -11.77 -22.56 2.90
C SER A 186 -11.57 -21.46 3.95
N GLU A 187 -11.59 -21.80 5.24
CA GLU A 187 -11.38 -20.83 6.33
C GLU A 187 -9.96 -20.23 6.32
N GLU A 188 -8.96 -21.02 5.97
CA GLU A 188 -7.58 -20.56 5.82
C GLU A 188 -7.42 -19.66 4.58
N LEU A 189 -8.09 -19.99 3.47
CA LEU A 189 -8.12 -19.14 2.28
C LEU A 189 -8.81 -17.80 2.56
N GLU A 190 -9.90 -17.78 3.34
CA GLU A 190 -10.52 -16.53 3.81
C GLU A 190 -9.53 -15.69 4.61
N ALA A 191 -8.79 -16.31 5.54
CA ALA A 191 -7.76 -15.63 6.33
C ALA A 191 -6.64 -15.07 5.46
N ILE A 192 -6.13 -15.85 4.50
CA ILE A 192 -5.06 -15.44 3.57
C ILE A 192 -5.49 -14.27 2.69
N ILE A 193 -6.66 -14.37 2.05
CA ILE A 193 -7.13 -13.33 1.12
C ILE A 193 -7.51 -12.06 1.89
N THR A 194 -8.12 -12.18 3.07
CA THR A 194 -8.36 -11.02 3.95
C THR A 194 -7.05 -10.39 4.39
N ALA A 195 -6.03 -11.18 4.73
CA ALA A 195 -4.71 -10.67 5.08
C ALA A 195 -4.02 -9.96 3.90
N HIS A 196 -4.17 -10.50 2.68
CA HIS A 196 -3.68 -9.89 1.46
C HIS A 196 -4.32 -8.52 1.24
N LYS A 197 -5.66 -8.39 1.35
CA LYS A 197 -6.35 -7.08 1.30
C LYS A 197 -5.75 -6.07 2.28
N ARG A 198 -5.37 -6.51 3.49
CA ARG A 198 -4.73 -5.66 4.51
C ARG A 198 -3.28 -5.27 4.21
N GLN A 199 -2.61 -5.90 3.23
CA GLN A 199 -1.23 -5.55 2.88
C GLN A 199 -1.14 -4.42 1.85
N LEU A 200 -2.22 -4.13 1.12
CA LEU A 200 -2.26 -3.11 0.08
C LEU A 200 -2.74 -1.76 0.62
N GLY A 201 -2.72 -0.75 -0.24
CA GLY A 201 -3.24 0.58 0.04
C GLY A 201 -2.15 1.55 0.46
N GLY A 202 -2.29 2.17 1.63
CA GLY A 202 -1.35 3.16 2.13
C GLY A 202 -1.15 3.14 3.64
N SER A 203 -0.01 3.69 4.07
CA SER A 203 0.37 3.92 5.46
C SER A 203 0.61 5.40 5.70
N TRP A 204 0.01 5.95 6.74
CA TRP A 204 0.32 7.27 7.27
C TRP A 204 0.98 7.12 8.64
N PHE A 205 2.24 7.54 8.78
CA PHE A 205 2.96 7.32 10.03
C PHE A 205 4.02 8.39 10.30
N ARG A 206 4.26 8.66 11.58
CA ARG A 206 5.26 9.64 12.01
C ARG A 206 6.62 8.99 12.20
N VAL A 207 7.67 9.67 11.78
CA VAL A 207 9.08 9.30 11.97
C VAL A 207 9.84 10.35 12.78
N LEU A 208 10.85 9.89 13.51
CA LEU A 208 11.76 10.71 14.32
C LEU A 208 13.20 10.38 13.96
N HIS A 209 14.04 11.40 13.87
CA HIS A 209 15.47 11.26 13.67
C HIS A 209 16.20 11.16 15.02
N ASP A 210 16.86 10.03 15.28
CA ASP A 210 17.79 9.92 16.40
C ASP A 210 19.13 10.55 16.02
N THR A 211 19.36 11.77 16.50
CA THR A 211 20.61 12.50 16.25
C THR A 211 21.89 11.82 16.80
N ARG A 212 21.77 10.82 17.69
CA ARG A 212 22.93 10.06 18.20
C ARG A 212 23.38 8.99 17.22
N THR A 213 22.44 8.29 16.58
CA THR A 213 22.74 7.20 15.64
C THR A 213 22.71 7.68 14.19
N GLY A 214 21.94 8.72 13.88
CA GLY A 214 21.65 9.21 12.54
C GLY A 214 20.50 8.48 11.85
N GLU A 215 19.78 7.63 12.59
CA GLU A 215 18.71 6.77 12.07
C GLU A 215 17.35 7.46 12.19
N TRP A 216 16.43 7.09 11.29
CA TRP A 216 15.03 7.49 11.34
C TRP A 216 14.19 6.31 11.80
N LEU A 217 13.34 6.54 12.81
CA LEU A 217 12.55 5.50 13.47
C LEU A 217 11.06 5.87 13.44
N ILE A 218 10.19 4.87 13.33
CA ILE A 218 8.74 5.07 13.49
C ILE A 218 8.46 5.51 14.94
N ASN A 219 7.66 6.57 15.09
CA ASN A 219 7.09 6.94 16.37
C ASN A 219 5.78 6.19 16.58
N GLU A 220 5.84 5.01 17.18
CA GLU A 220 4.69 4.14 17.44
C GLU A 220 3.62 4.76 18.36
N GLY A 221 3.98 5.79 19.13
CA GLY A 221 3.05 6.55 19.98
C GLY A 221 2.26 7.62 19.25
N ALA A 222 2.49 7.82 17.94
CA ALA A 222 1.71 8.75 17.12
C ALA A 222 0.41 8.12 16.60
N ALA A 223 -0.47 8.97 16.06
CA ALA A 223 -1.71 8.55 15.40
C ALA A 223 -1.43 7.97 14.00
N ASN A 224 -0.63 6.91 13.95
CA ASN A 224 -0.29 6.20 12.72
C ASN A 224 -1.49 5.38 12.24
N ARG A 225 -1.69 5.28 10.92
CA ARG A 225 -2.89 4.73 10.30
C ARG A 225 -2.57 3.90 9.06
N ARG A 226 -3.45 2.93 8.80
CA ARG A 226 -3.53 2.18 7.55
C ARG A 226 -4.82 2.54 6.82
N TYR A 227 -4.72 2.57 5.51
CA TYR A 227 -5.82 2.68 4.57
C TYR A 227 -5.61 1.52 3.60
N ASP A 228 -6.39 0.45 3.69
CA ASP A 228 -6.13 -0.82 3.01
C ASP A 228 -7.29 -1.22 2.09
N ALA A 229 -7.22 -2.39 1.46
CA ALA A 229 -8.24 -2.86 0.53
C ALA A 229 -9.48 -3.47 1.21
N THR A 230 -9.57 -3.43 2.54
CA THR A 230 -10.74 -3.90 3.31
C THR A 230 -11.75 -2.77 3.56
N SER A 231 -12.92 -3.14 4.08
CA SER A 231 -13.96 -2.19 4.50
C SER A 231 -13.61 -1.39 5.75
N SER A 232 -12.44 -1.60 6.35
CA SER A 232 -11.90 -0.66 7.35
C SER A 232 -11.60 0.71 6.74
N THR A 233 -11.38 0.75 5.43
CA THR A 233 -11.18 1.95 4.62
C THR A 233 -12.39 2.16 3.74
N LEU A 234 -12.97 3.35 3.77
CA LEU A 234 -14.12 3.71 2.95
C LEU A 234 -13.81 4.97 2.15
N VAL A 235 -14.10 4.92 0.86
CA VAL A 235 -13.85 6.03 -0.07
C VAL A 235 -15.08 6.27 -0.93
N LYS A 236 -15.35 7.53 -1.28
CA LYS A 236 -16.50 7.87 -2.14
C LYS A 236 -16.07 8.14 -3.57
N VAL A 237 -16.68 7.47 -4.53
CA VAL A 237 -16.51 7.76 -5.95
C VAL A 237 -17.29 9.03 -6.28
N THR A 238 -16.58 10.07 -6.72
CA THR A 238 -17.16 11.37 -7.08
C THR A 238 -17.14 11.57 -8.59
N GLY A 239 -18.16 12.22 -9.15
CA GLY A 239 -18.20 12.55 -10.58
C GLY A 239 -18.45 11.39 -11.56
N LEU A 240 -18.58 10.15 -11.07
CA LEU A 240 -18.99 8.97 -11.84
C LEU A 240 -20.05 8.18 -11.07
N SER A 241 -21.06 7.67 -11.78
CA SER A 241 -22.04 6.74 -11.19
C SER A 241 -21.56 5.30 -11.33
N LEU A 242 -21.68 4.54 -10.24
CA LEU A 242 -21.36 3.12 -10.20
C LEU A 242 -22.52 2.28 -10.71
N SER A 243 -22.22 1.05 -11.15
CA SER A 243 -23.19 0.07 -11.64
C SER A 243 -24.29 -0.23 -10.62
N GLU A 244 -23.93 -0.35 -9.35
CA GLU A 244 -24.86 -0.57 -8.23
C GLU A 244 -24.30 -0.04 -6.90
N PRO A 245 -25.11 0.03 -5.82
CA PRO A 245 -24.61 0.35 -4.49
C PRO A 245 -23.72 -0.75 -3.92
N ALA A 246 -22.59 -0.38 -3.31
CA ALA A 246 -21.69 -1.33 -2.64
C ALA A 246 -22.18 -1.74 -1.24
N HIS A 247 -21.52 -2.75 -0.67
CA HIS A 247 -21.65 -3.17 0.73
C HIS A 247 -20.26 -3.29 1.38
N ASP A 248 -20.21 -3.35 2.71
CA ASP A 248 -18.99 -3.69 3.44
C ASP A 248 -18.69 -5.21 3.37
N ASP A 249 -17.53 -5.62 3.88
CA ASP A 249 -17.09 -7.01 3.92
C ASP A 249 -17.98 -7.88 4.85
N GLN A 250 -18.94 -7.30 5.58
CA GLN A 250 -19.95 -8.02 6.36
C GLN A 250 -21.32 -8.07 5.65
N GLY A 251 -21.40 -7.55 4.42
CA GLY A 251 -22.62 -7.51 3.62
C GLY A 251 -23.59 -6.38 3.98
N ASN A 252 -23.20 -5.42 4.84
CA ASN A 252 -24.06 -4.28 5.16
C ASN A 252 -24.03 -3.26 4.02
N PRO A 253 -25.19 -2.74 3.56
CA PRO A 253 -25.23 -1.74 2.50
C PRO A 253 -24.47 -0.46 2.87
N LEU A 254 -23.65 0.04 1.94
CA LEU A 254 -22.96 1.32 2.08
C LEU A 254 -23.79 2.48 1.48
N PRO A 255 -23.53 3.73 1.90
CA PRO A 255 -24.13 4.90 1.28
C PRO A 255 -23.81 4.97 -0.23
N ALA A 256 -24.70 5.59 -1.00
CA ALA A 256 -24.54 5.67 -2.46
C ALA A 256 -23.17 6.26 -2.88
N GLY A 257 -22.45 5.51 -3.72
CA GLY A 257 -21.13 5.86 -4.24
C GLY A 257 -19.97 5.65 -3.26
N VAL A 258 -20.22 5.17 -2.04
CA VAL A 258 -19.16 4.78 -1.09
C VAL A 258 -18.80 3.33 -1.34
N VAL A 259 -17.51 3.04 -1.47
CA VAL A 259 -16.96 1.71 -1.77
C VAL A 259 -15.88 1.35 -0.75
N PRO A 260 -15.66 0.04 -0.50
CA PRO A 260 -14.64 -0.40 0.42
C PRO A 260 -13.27 -0.44 -0.25
N GLY A 261 -12.29 0.09 0.46
CA GLY A 261 -10.87 -0.08 0.20
C GLY A 261 -10.29 0.68 -0.99
N ILE A 262 -8.96 0.66 -1.01
CA ILE A 262 -8.07 1.11 -2.08
C ILE A 262 -7.08 -0.02 -2.37
N GLN A 263 -6.69 -0.21 -3.63
CA GLN A 263 -5.82 -1.33 -4.01
C GLN A 263 -5.04 -1.05 -5.30
N GLY A 264 -3.93 -1.77 -5.49
CA GLY A 264 -3.05 -1.55 -6.65
C GLY A 264 -2.42 -0.15 -6.62
N ASP A 265 -2.22 0.38 -5.42
CA ASP A 265 -1.71 1.72 -5.15
C ASP A 265 -0.24 1.82 -5.59
N CYS A 266 -0.02 2.33 -6.81
CA CYS A 266 1.28 2.46 -7.46
C CYS A 266 1.96 3.76 -7.02
N SER A 267 2.14 4.71 -7.94
CA SER A 267 2.71 6.02 -7.62
C SER A 267 1.65 6.97 -7.02
N GLY A 268 2.03 8.24 -6.86
CA GLY A 268 1.14 9.22 -6.27
C GLY A 268 1.70 10.62 -6.19
N ALA A 269 0.93 11.50 -5.56
CA ALA A 269 1.22 12.92 -5.51
C ALA A 269 0.77 13.55 -4.20
N GLN A 270 1.59 14.41 -3.63
CA GLN A 270 1.16 15.34 -2.60
C GLN A 270 0.43 16.50 -3.24
N THR A 271 -0.81 16.75 -2.84
CA THR A 271 -1.59 17.85 -3.41
C THR A 271 -1.18 19.19 -2.79
N PRO A 272 -1.29 20.30 -3.54
CA PRO A 272 -1.08 21.66 -3.03
C PRO A 272 -1.95 22.05 -1.83
N TRP A 273 -3.05 21.34 -1.58
CA TRP A 273 -3.97 21.59 -0.46
C TRP A 273 -3.79 20.62 0.71
N GLY A 274 -2.79 19.73 0.66
CA GLY A 274 -2.34 18.96 1.82
C GLY A 274 -2.86 17.52 1.89
N THR A 275 -3.51 17.01 0.86
CA THR A 275 -3.90 15.59 0.76
C THR A 275 -2.87 14.80 -0.05
N ILE A 276 -3.10 13.50 -0.19
CA ILE A 276 -2.36 12.63 -1.11
C ILE A 276 -3.28 12.15 -2.22
N ILE A 277 -2.76 12.06 -3.44
CA ILE A 277 -3.29 11.21 -4.50
C ILE A 277 -2.52 9.91 -4.46
N SER A 278 -3.21 8.80 -4.24
CA SER A 278 -2.74 7.44 -4.51
C SER A 278 -3.35 6.96 -5.82
N ALA A 279 -2.57 6.30 -6.68
CA ALA A 279 -3.02 5.89 -8.00
C ALA A 279 -3.28 4.38 -8.04
N GLU A 280 -4.53 3.98 -8.27
CA GLU A 280 -4.86 2.57 -8.49
C GLU A 280 -4.47 2.18 -9.94
N GLU A 281 -3.38 1.42 -10.11
CA GLU A 281 -2.86 1.00 -11.40
C GLU A 281 -3.45 -0.37 -11.80
N ASN A 282 -2.88 -1.44 -11.27
CA ASN A 282 -3.13 -2.80 -11.74
C ASN A 282 -4.33 -3.48 -11.04
N VAL A 283 -5.47 -2.78 -10.97
CA VAL A 283 -6.65 -3.25 -10.25
C VAL A 283 -7.32 -4.48 -10.85
N GLN A 284 -7.06 -4.76 -12.12
CA GLN A 284 -7.60 -5.89 -12.87
C GLN A 284 -7.27 -7.24 -12.25
N PHE A 285 -6.17 -7.35 -11.49
CA PHE A 285 -5.76 -8.62 -10.87
C PHE A 285 -6.63 -9.01 -9.67
N TYR A 286 -7.42 -8.10 -9.10
CA TYR A 286 -8.13 -8.33 -7.85
C TYR A 286 -9.58 -8.75 -8.06
N TYR A 287 -10.40 -7.84 -8.62
CA TYR A 287 -11.81 -8.08 -8.92
C TYR A 287 -12.07 -8.35 -10.41
N GLY A 288 -11.05 -8.31 -11.25
CA GLY A 288 -11.17 -8.40 -12.70
C GLY A 288 -11.14 -7.03 -13.38
N ASP A 289 -11.18 -7.06 -14.71
CA ASP A 289 -11.10 -5.87 -15.57
C ASP A 289 -12.47 -5.51 -16.16
N VAL A 290 -12.87 -4.24 -16.04
CA VAL A 290 -14.06 -3.71 -16.73
C VAL A 290 -13.68 -2.96 -18.02
N GLU A 291 -12.39 -2.87 -18.34
CA GLU A 291 -11.82 -2.28 -19.55
C GLU A 291 -11.23 -3.32 -20.54
N PRO A 292 -11.79 -4.55 -20.69
CA PRO A 292 -11.18 -5.63 -21.46
C PRO A 292 -11.18 -5.38 -22.98
N CYS A 293 -11.77 -4.27 -23.41
CA CYS A 293 -11.95 -3.90 -24.80
C CYS A 293 -10.66 -3.54 -25.53
N TRP A 294 -9.52 -3.45 -24.85
CA TRP A 294 -8.25 -3.03 -25.47
C TRP A 294 -7.16 -4.07 -25.25
N THR A 295 -6.42 -4.39 -26.32
CA THR A 295 -5.16 -5.10 -26.19
C THR A 295 -4.04 -4.15 -25.75
N SER A 296 -2.95 -4.70 -25.24
CA SER A 296 -1.72 -3.94 -24.96
C SER A 296 -1.13 -3.21 -26.18
N ASN A 297 -1.56 -3.57 -27.41
CA ASN A 297 -1.21 -2.90 -28.65
C ASN A 297 -2.24 -1.82 -29.08
N GLN A 298 -3.13 -1.38 -28.18
CA GLN A 298 -4.17 -0.38 -28.44
C GLN A 298 -5.14 -0.75 -29.57
N GLN A 299 -5.45 -2.05 -29.68
CA GLN A 299 -6.46 -2.54 -30.62
C GLN A 299 -7.73 -2.92 -29.86
N LEU A 300 -8.89 -2.54 -30.41
CA LEU A 300 -10.18 -2.99 -29.91
C LEU A 300 -10.28 -4.51 -30.00
N VAL A 301 -10.70 -5.13 -28.90
CA VAL A 301 -11.08 -6.54 -28.87
C VAL A 301 -12.54 -6.64 -29.30
N VAL A 302 -12.78 -7.36 -30.41
CA VAL A 302 -14.13 -7.59 -30.93
C VAL A 302 -14.90 -8.49 -29.97
N ASP A 303 -16.20 -8.22 -29.80
CA ASP A 303 -17.11 -8.90 -28.88
C ASP A 303 -16.75 -8.73 -27.39
N SER A 304 -15.95 -7.71 -27.05
CA SER A 304 -15.59 -7.37 -25.65
C SER A 304 -16.41 -6.23 -25.06
N GLY A 305 -17.51 -5.83 -25.71
CA GLY A 305 -18.44 -4.83 -25.18
C GLY A 305 -18.15 -3.40 -25.59
N CYS A 306 -17.19 -3.16 -26.48
CA CYS A 306 -16.90 -1.85 -27.07
C CYS A 306 -16.89 -1.89 -28.61
N ASP A 307 -17.72 -2.76 -29.20
CA ASP A 307 -17.74 -2.97 -30.63
C ASP A 307 -18.21 -1.73 -31.41
N PRO A 308 -17.57 -1.40 -32.56
CA PRO A 308 -17.97 -0.24 -33.35
C PRO A 308 -19.45 -0.28 -33.76
N GLY A 309 -20.21 0.71 -33.28
CA GLY A 309 -21.64 0.88 -33.60
C GLY A 309 -22.60 0.10 -32.70
N ALA A 310 -22.11 -0.63 -31.69
CA ALA A 310 -22.90 -1.19 -30.62
C ALA A 310 -22.95 -0.24 -29.40
N ASP A 311 -23.90 -0.47 -28.50
CA ASP A 311 -23.87 0.16 -27.18
C ASP A 311 -22.70 -0.40 -26.35
N ILE A 312 -22.06 0.44 -25.55
CA ILE A 312 -20.98 0.01 -24.65
C ILE A 312 -21.58 -0.85 -23.54
N MET A 313 -21.05 -2.07 -23.38
CA MET A 313 -21.48 -3.06 -22.40
C MET A 313 -20.27 -3.57 -21.63
N LEU A 314 -19.98 -2.96 -20.47
CA LEU A 314 -18.88 -3.38 -19.60
C LEU A 314 -19.39 -4.36 -18.53
N ALA A 315 -18.71 -5.49 -18.36
CA ALA A 315 -18.98 -6.41 -17.26
C ALA A 315 -18.36 -5.84 -15.97
N THR A 316 -19.18 -5.58 -14.95
CA THR A 316 -18.72 -4.98 -13.69
C THR A 316 -18.67 -5.97 -12.53
N ALA A 317 -19.32 -7.12 -12.66
CA ALA A 317 -19.27 -8.18 -11.66
C ALA A 317 -17.84 -8.73 -11.51
N PRO A 318 -17.44 -9.15 -10.30
CA PRO A 318 -16.13 -9.74 -10.09
C PRO A 318 -15.93 -11.03 -10.90
N THR A 319 -14.70 -11.30 -11.35
CA THR A 319 -14.37 -12.54 -12.08
C THR A 319 -14.17 -13.73 -11.15
N ASP A 320 -14.18 -14.97 -11.65
CA ASP A 320 -13.97 -16.16 -10.81
C ASP A 320 -12.49 -16.47 -10.53
N ASP A 321 -11.55 -15.66 -11.02
CA ASP A 321 -10.11 -15.90 -10.98
C ASP A 321 -9.28 -14.73 -10.42
N GLY A 322 -9.90 -13.60 -10.08
CA GLY A 322 -9.22 -12.46 -9.47
C GLY A 322 -8.79 -12.75 -8.03
N LEU A 323 -7.64 -12.22 -7.61
CA LEU A 323 -7.00 -12.50 -6.32
C LEU A 323 -7.90 -12.24 -5.10
N PHE A 324 -8.81 -11.26 -5.19
CA PHE A 324 -9.81 -10.98 -4.15
C PHE A 324 -11.18 -11.56 -4.48
N SER A 325 -11.50 -11.76 -5.75
CA SER A 325 -12.77 -12.36 -6.16
C SER A 325 -12.93 -13.82 -5.77
N VAL A 326 -11.82 -14.54 -5.63
CA VAL A 326 -11.80 -15.94 -5.18
C VAL A 326 -12.04 -16.08 -3.68
N HIS A 327 -12.26 -14.99 -2.93
CA HIS A 327 -12.55 -15.05 -1.50
C HIS A 327 -13.75 -15.98 -1.21
N PRO A 328 -13.61 -16.99 -0.33
CA PRO A 328 -14.70 -17.95 -0.10
C PRO A 328 -15.99 -17.31 0.42
N ASP A 329 -15.92 -16.30 1.30
CA ASP A 329 -17.08 -15.46 1.64
C ASP A 329 -17.44 -14.50 0.47
N PRO A 330 -18.65 -14.60 -0.12
CA PRO A 330 -19.07 -13.70 -1.19
C PRO A 330 -19.20 -12.24 -0.77
N ASN A 331 -19.38 -11.91 0.51
CA ASN A 331 -19.46 -10.51 0.96
C ASN A 331 -18.13 -9.74 0.80
N HIS A 332 -17.02 -10.46 0.63
CA HIS A 332 -15.70 -9.86 0.38
C HIS A 332 -15.44 -9.61 -1.11
N ARG A 333 -16.35 -10.05 -2.00
CA ARG A 333 -16.24 -9.91 -3.45
C ARG A 333 -16.98 -8.64 -3.88
N HIS A 334 -16.23 -7.67 -4.41
CA HIS A 334 -16.76 -6.36 -4.81
C HIS A 334 -16.73 -6.19 -6.33
N ASN A 335 -17.59 -5.33 -6.87
CA ASN A 335 -17.60 -5.09 -8.32
C ASN A 335 -16.32 -4.38 -8.77
N ALA A 336 -15.85 -4.74 -9.96
CA ALA A 336 -14.61 -4.23 -10.52
C ALA A 336 -14.68 -2.75 -10.91
N ASP A 337 -15.88 -2.21 -11.19
CA ASP A 337 -16.07 -0.78 -11.50
C ASP A 337 -15.91 0.14 -10.28
N TYR A 338 -15.74 -0.42 -9.07
CA TYR A 338 -15.46 0.34 -7.85
C TYR A 338 -13.98 0.77 -7.73
N TYR A 339 -13.10 0.22 -8.57
CA TYR A 339 -11.64 0.42 -8.52
C TYR A 339 -11.08 0.93 -9.84
N GLY A 340 -9.82 1.38 -9.87
CA GLY A 340 -9.14 1.91 -11.06
C GLY A 340 -9.20 3.44 -11.15
N PHE A 341 -9.09 4.13 -10.02
CA PHE A 341 -9.17 5.58 -9.94
C PHE A 341 -7.91 6.19 -9.33
N LEU A 342 -7.69 7.49 -9.60
CA LEU A 342 -6.92 8.32 -8.70
C LEU A 342 -7.73 8.51 -7.41
N VAL A 343 -7.15 8.13 -6.27
CA VAL A 343 -7.76 8.23 -4.95
C VAL A 343 -7.13 9.36 -4.16
N GLU A 344 -7.93 10.34 -3.78
CA GLU A 344 -7.52 11.38 -2.86
C GLU A 344 -7.76 10.95 -1.40
N ILE A 345 -6.70 10.96 -0.60
CA ILE A 345 -6.70 10.62 0.83
C ILE A 345 -6.40 11.87 1.65
N ASP A 346 -7.34 12.25 2.52
CA ASP A 346 -7.12 13.19 3.62
C ASP A 346 -6.27 12.52 4.72
N VAL A 347 -4.96 12.67 4.60
CA VAL A 347 -4.00 11.97 5.46
C VAL A 347 -4.16 12.35 6.92
N GLY A 348 -4.22 11.33 7.78
CA GLY A 348 -4.38 11.51 9.22
C GLY A 348 -5.84 11.63 9.68
N GLN A 349 -6.82 11.56 8.78
CA GLN A 349 -8.22 11.29 9.14
C GLN A 349 -8.45 9.79 9.39
N PRO A 350 -9.53 9.40 10.09
CA PRO A 350 -9.94 7.99 10.18
C PRO A 350 -10.12 7.39 8.79
N ALA A 351 -9.69 6.14 8.57
CA ALA A 351 -9.72 5.50 7.26
C ALA A 351 -11.14 5.33 6.66
N ASP A 352 -12.17 5.41 7.50
CA ASP A 352 -13.57 5.35 7.10
C ASP A 352 -14.20 6.75 6.88
N GLU A 353 -13.42 7.83 6.92
CA GLU A 353 -13.86 9.23 6.65
C GLU A 353 -13.96 9.48 5.14
N TYR A 354 -14.94 8.85 4.48
CA TYR A 354 -15.21 9.08 3.06
C TYR A 354 -15.76 10.49 2.79
N TYR A 355 -15.61 10.97 1.56
CA TYR A 355 -15.96 12.32 1.16
C TYR A 355 -17.41 12.73 1.48
N GLY A 356 -17.55 13.72 2.35
CA GLY A 356 -18.83 14.25 2.80
C GLY A 356 -19.47 13.48 3.96
N LYS A 357 -18.77 12.54 4.60
CA LYS A 357 -19.28 11.80 5.77
C LYS A 357 -19.55 12.72 6.95
N THR A 358 -18.51 13.38 7.47
CA THR A 358 -18.64 14.27 8.62
C THR A 358 -18.76 15.73 8.20
N THR A 359 -17.93 16.17 7.25
CA THR A 359 -17.91 17.56 6.76
C THR A 359 -18.10 17.60 5.24
N PRO A 360 -19.04 18.39 4.71
CA PRO A 360 -19.20 18.55 3.27
C PRO A 360 -17.90 19.01 2.61
N GLY A 361 -17.46 18.31 1.57
CA GLY A 361 -16.26 18.65 0.82
C GLY A 361 -14.95 18.09 1.39
N VAL A 362 -15.01 17.27 2.44
CA VAL A 362 -13.83 16.69 3.14
C VAL A 362 -13.97 15.17 3.20
N GLY A 363 -12.85 14.46 3.19
CA GLY A 363 -12.78 13.00 3.31
C GLY A 363 -12.27 12.32 2.04
N HIS A 364 -12.05 11.01 2.15
CA HIS A 364 -11.44 10.20 1.09
C HIS A 364 -12.36 10.06 -0.13
N GLN A 365 -11.82 10.26 -1.33
CA GLN A 365 -12.57 10.15 -2.57
C GLN A 365 -11.78 9.47 -3.68
N LYS A 366 -12.50 8.73 -4.54
CA LYS A 366 -12.02 8.32 -5.85
C LYS A 366 -12.49 9.36 -6.87
N LEU A 367 -11.56 9.93 -7.64
CA LEU A 367 -11.80 11.03 -8.56
C LEU A 367 -12.43 10.54 -9.87
N GLY A 368 -13.67 10.04 -9.81
CA GLY A 368 -14.37 9.48 -10.96
C GLY A 368 -14.60 10.47 -12.11
N ALA A 369 -14.59 11.79 -11.85
CA ALA A 369 -14.60 12.81 -12.91
C ALA A 369 -13.35 12.79 -13.80
N ILE A 370 -12.23 12.24 -13.32
CA ILE A 370 -11.01 12.02 -14.10
C ILE A 370 -11.13 10.76 -14.97
N GLY A 371 -12.00 9.84 -14.57
CA GLY A 371 -12.23 8.57 -15.24
C GLY A 371 -11.43 7.43 -14.62
N ARG A 372 -11.63 6.25 -15.21
CA ARG A 372 -10.90 5.03 -14.85
C ARG A 372 -9.78 4.79 -15.86
N ALA A 373 -8.68 4.27 -15.36
CA ALA A 373 -7.51 3.79 -16.11
C ALA A 373 -6.62 3.02 -15.13
N HIS A 374 -5.55 2.41 -15.64
CA HIS A 374 -4.46 1.96 -14.79
C HIS A 374 -3.60 3.18 -14.44
N TRP A 375 -3.95 3.89 -13.37
CA TRP A 375 -3.30 5.14 -13.02
C TRP A 375 -1.93 4.90 -12.39
N GLU A 376 -0.91 5.59 -12.90
CA GLU A 376 0.45 5.56 -12.36
C GLU A 376 0.63 6.71 -11.37
N ASN A 377 0.43 7.97 -11.79
CA ASN A 377 0.85 9.14 -11.01
C ASN A 377 0.02 10.40 -11.34
N ALA A 378 0.05 11.39 -10.46
CA ALA A 378 -0.34 12.77 -10.72
C ALA A 378 0.82 13.74 -10.44
N ALA A 379 0.93 14.82 -11.20
CA ALA A 379 1.95 15.83 -11.01
C ALA A 379 1.32 17.22 -11.03
N PHE A 380 1.60 17.99 -9.98
CA PHE A 380 1.13 19.35 -9.81
C PHE A 380 2.26 20.34 -10.09
N ALA A 381 2.04 21.29 -11.00
CA ALA A 381 2.93 22.41 -11.18
C ALA A 381 2.66 23.47 -10.09
N VAL A 382 3.58 23.59 -9.14
CA VAL A 382 3.45 24.53 -8.01
C VAL A 382 4.52 25.62 -8.00
N GLY A 383 4.15 26.79 -7.47
CA GLY A 383 5.06 27.90 -7.22
C GLY A 383 5.92 27.68 -5.96
N PRO A 384 6.82 28.63 -5.63
CA PRO A 384 7.63 28.57 -4.41
C PRO A 384 6.80 28.56 -3.11
N ASP A 385 5.56 29.02 -3.17
CA ASP A 385 4.57 29.02 -2.10
C ASP A 385 3.71 27.73 -2.08
N TRP A 386 4.06 26.74 -2.90
CA TRP A 386 3.36 25.48 -3.07
C TRP A 386 1.90 25.63 -3.56
N GLN A 387 1.54 26.77 -4.15
CA GLN A 387 0.25 26.98 -4.79
C GLN A 387 0.30 26.59 -6.26
N LEU A 388 -0.86 26.20 -6.82
CA LEU A 388 -0.99 25.93 -8.26
C LEU A 388 -0.60 27.16 -9.07
N ILE A 389 0.19 26.95 -10.12
CA ILE A 389 0.54 28.02 -11.06
C ILE A 389 -0.57 28.14 -12.10
N GLU A 390 -1.15 29.34 -12.21
CA GLU A 390 -2.19 29.63 -13.22
C GLU A 390 -1.71 29.28 -14.63
N GLY A 391 -2.58 28.60 -15.40
CA GLY A 391 -2.30 28.18 -16.77
C GLY A 391 -1.28 27.04 -16.92
N LYS A 392 -0.81 26.43 -15.82
CA LYS A 392 -0.01 25.20 -15.87
C LYS A 392 -0.90 23.97 -15.70
N PRO A 393 -0.59 22.86 -16.41
CA PRO A 393 -1.39 21.65 -16.32
C PRO A 393 -1.18 20.93 -14.99
N ILE A 394 -2.23 20.24 -14.55
CA ILE A 394 -2.10 19.05 -13.70
C ILE A 394 -1.90 17.88 -14.67
N VAL A 395 -0.79 17.16 -14.52
CA VAL A 395 -0.48 16.04 -15.42
C VAL A 395 -0.80 14.75 -14.71
N ILE A 396 -1.61 13.90 -15.32
CA ILE A 396 -1.96 12.57 -14.82
C ILE A 396 -1.39 11.52 -15.77
N TYR A 397 -0.82 10.48 -15.20
CA TYR A 397 -0.16 9.38 -15.91
C TYR A 397 -0.93 8.10 -15.64
N GLY A 398 -1.12 7.30 -16.67
CA GLY A 398 -1.60 5.93 -16.54
C GLY A 398 -0.86 5.02 -17.50
N ALA A 399 -0.57 3.80 -17.06
CA ALA A 399 -0.13 2.74 -17.95
C ALA A 399 -1.33 2.25 -18.77
N THR A 400 -1.10 1.90 -20.04
CA THR A 400 -2.18 1.46 -20.95
C THR A 400 -3.37 2.42 -21.13
N ILE A 401 -3.11 3.71 -21.34
CA ILE A 401 -3.63 4.54 -22.47
C ILE A 401 -2.96 5.92 -22.38
N VAL A 402 -2.46 6.38 -23.52
CA VAL A 402 -1.82 7.70 -23.69
C VAL A 402 -2.82 8.82 -23.37
N ALA A 403 -2.58 9.52 -22.27
CA ALA A 403 -2.92 10.92 -21.96
C ALA A 403 -4.30 11.46 -22.43
N ALA A 404 -5.22 11.65 -21.50
CA ALA A 404 -6.24 12.69 -21.63
C ALA A 404 -5.63 14.03 -21.17
N VAL A 405 -5.25 14.89 -22.13
CA VAL A 405 -4.92 16.29 -21.85
C VAL A 405 -6.21 17.04 -21.53
N ALA A 406 -6.45 17.35 -20.25
CA ALA A 406 -7.50 18.29 -19.87
C ALA A 406 -7.06 19.72 -20.26
N SER A 407 -7.54 20.23 -21.41
CA SER A 407 -7.46 21.66 -21.69
C SER A 407 -8.54 22.38 -20.90
N THR A 408 -8.16 23.31 -20.03
CA THR A 408 -9.10 24.25 -19.44
C THR A 408 -9.60 25.20 -20.54
N SER A 409 -10.90 25.16 -20.83
CA SER A 409 -11.54 26.18 -21.65
C SER A 409 -11.69 27.47 -20.85
N SER A 410 -11.32 28.59 -21.49
CA SER A 410 -11.42 29.99 -21.02
C SER A 410 -12.80 30.38 -20.49
#